data_AF-A0A132A0I3-F1
#
_entry.id   AF-A0A132A0I3-F1
#
_cell.length_a   1.000
_cell.length_b   1.000
_cell.length_c   1.000
_cell.angle_alpha   90.00
_cell.angle_beta   90.00
_cell.angle_gamma   90.00
#
_symmetry.space_group_name_H-M   'P 1'
#
loop_
_entity.id
_entity.type
_entity.pdbx_description
1 polymer ?
#
loop_
_entity_poly.entity_id
_entity_poly.type
_entity_poly.pdbx_seq_one_letter_code
_entity_poly.pdbx_strand_id
1 'polypeptide(L)'
;MLYLIGLELIKKSKRVYLESYTSIYCQDDRNDLETFYGCEIIPADREFVELNSDEILLNADNEDVAFLVVGDPLGATTHADLILRAKEKRIPYRLVHNASIINACGCCGLQLYNFGEVVSIPLWTETWRPTSFVDKINSNLKRGLHTLCLLGEILIID
;
A
#
# COMPACT_ATOMS: atom_id res chain seq x y z
N MET A 1 10.58 0.64 -9.16
CA MET A 1 11.98 0.78 -8.69
C MET A 1 12.05 0.14 -7.32
N LEU A 2 12.57 -1.08 -7.20
CA LEU A 2 12.78 -1.72 -5.91
C LEU A 2 14.21 -1.45 -5.46
N TYR A 3 14.41 -1.05 -4.20
CA TYR A 3 15.75 -0.92 -3.62
C TYR A 3 16.44 -2.30 -3.60
N LEU A 4 17.76 -2.34 -3.87
CA LEU A 4 18.59 -3.57 -3.83
C LEU A 4 18.38 -4.39 -2.55
N ILE A 5 18.18 -3.71 -1.42
CA ILE A 5 17.91 -4.33 -0.12
C ILE A 5 16.59 -5.12 -0.13
N GLY A 6 15.54 -4.58 -0.76
CA GLY A 6 14.25 -5.27 -0.87
C GLY A 6 14.37 -6.56 -1.68
N LEU A 7 15.09 -6.51 -2.80
CA LEU A 7 15.31 -7.68 -3.65
C LEU A 7 16.03 -8.82 -2.92
N GLU A 8 17.08 -8.51 -2.15
CA GLU A 8 17.81 -9.51 -1.37
C GLU A 8 16.95 -10.16 -0.28
N LEU A 9 16.08 -9.38 0.38
CA LEU A 9 15.19 -9.90 1.42
C LEU A 9 14.11 -10.81 0.84
N ILE A 10 13.54 -10.44 -0.31
CA ILE A 10 12.55 -11.26 -1.01
C ILE A 10 13.13 -12.62 -1.36
N LYS A 11 14.34 -12.66 -1.93
CA LYS A 11 15.01 -13.91 -2.31
C LYS A 11 15.35 -14.83 -1.14
N LYS A 12 15.52 -14.28 0.06
CA LYS A 12 15.78 -15.05 1.28
C LYS A 12 14.50 -15.51 1.98
N SER A 13 13.38 -14.88 1.67
CA SER A 13 12.11 -15.17 2.30
C SER A 13 11.59 -16.54 1.85
N LYS A 14 11.11 -17.32 2.82
CA LYS A 14 10.52 -18.63 2.55
C LYS A 14 9.14 -18.50 1.93
N ARG A 15 8.39 -17.45 2.29
CA ARG A 15 7.09 -17.12 1.71
C ARG A 15 7.08 -15.65 1.33
N VAL A 16 6.52 -15.36 0.16
CA VAL A 16 6.39 -14.02 -0.37
C VAL A 16 4.93 -13.81 -0.73
N TYR A 17 4.30 -12.83 -0.09
CA TYR A 17 2.92 -12.42 -0.38
C TYR A 17 2.94 -11.11 -1.17
N LEU A 18 2.01 -10.94 -2.09
CA LEU A 18 1.81 -9.70 -2.84
C LEU A 18 0.37 -9.23 -2.69
N GLU A 19 0.21 -8.02 -2.17
CA GLU A 19 -1.06 -7.32 -2.18
C GLU A 19 -1.57 -7.09 -3.60
N SER A 20 -2.81 -7.49 -3.87
CA SER A 20 -3.43 -7.39 -5.20
C SER A 20 -4.54 -6.34 -5.32
N TYR A 21 -4.81 -5.53 -4.28
CA TYR A 21 -6.04 -4.73 -4.17
C TYR A 21 -5.85 -3.24 -3.82
N THR A 22 -4.63 -2.72 -3.85
CA THR A 22 -4.38 -1.28 -3.59
C THR A 22 -3.87 -0.53 -4.81
N SER A 23 -3.57 -1.25 -5.90
CA SER A 23 -3.14 -0.67 -7.15
C SER A 23 -3.37 -1.65 -8.30
N ILE A 24 -3.83 -1.10 -9.42
CA ILE A 24 -4.19 -1.78 -10.67
C ILE A 24 -3.03 -2.62 -11.25
N TYR A 25 -1.79 -2.34 -10.85
CA TYR A 25 -0.58 -2.92 -11.44
C TYR A 25 -0.33 -4.41 -11.10
N CYS A 26 -1.12 -5.05 -10.23
CA CYS A 26 -0.75 -6.35 -9.65
C CYS A 26 -1.22 -7.61 -10.38
N GLN A 27 -2.20 -7.55 -11.31
CA GLN A 27 -2.78 -8.78 -11.87
C GLN A 27 -2.05 -9.32 -13.10
N ASP A 28 -1.60 -8.46 -14.02
CA ASP A 28 -1.01 -8.91 -15.29
C ASP A 28 0.50 -9.24 -15.21
N ASP A 29 1.20 -8.73 -14.19
CA ASP A 29 2.67 -8.82 -14.08
C ASP A 29 3.17 -9.90 -13.08
N ARG A 30 2.30 -10.74 -12.51
CA ARG A 30 2.72 -11.71 -11.48
C ARG A 30 3.80 -12.67 -11.98
N ASN A 31 3.63 -13.23 -13.19
CA ASN A 31 4.60 -14.17 -13.76
C ASN A 31 5.96 -13.50 -14.00
N ASP A 32 5.95 -12.23 -14.39
CA ASP A 32 7.16 -11.44 -14.61
C ASP A 32 7.85 -11.12 -13.28
N LEU A 33 7.09 -10.84 -12.23
CA LEU A 33 7.60 -10.65 -10.86
C LEU A 33 8.18 -11.94 -10.30
N GLU A 34 7.50 -13.09 -10.45
CA GLU A 34 8.00 -14.40 -10.01
C GLU A 34 9.30 -14.75 -10.73
N THR A 35 9.37 -14.48 -12.04
CA THR A 35 10.60 -14.66 -12.85
C THR A 35 11.72 -13.72 -12.38
N PHE A 36 11.40 -12.45 -12.11
CA PHE A 36 12.37 -11.44 -11.68
C PHE A 36 12.94 -11.73 -10.28
N TYR A 37 12.08 -12.14 -9.34
CA TYR A 37 12.48 -12.49 -7.99
C TYR A 37 13.05 -13.90 -7.89
N GLY A 38 12.69 -14.81 -8.78
CA GLY A 38 13.06 -16.22 -8.73
C GLY A 38 12.40 -16.97 -7.57
N CYS A 39 11.20 -16.54 -7.16
CA CYS A 39 10.41 -17.15 -6.10
C CYS A 39 8.92 -17.13 -6.45
N GLU A 40 8.16 -18.06 -5.88
CA GLU A 40 6.70 -18.06 -5.97
C GLU A 40 6.11 -16.90 -5.15
N ILE A 41 5.11 -16.21 -5.71
CA ILE A 41 4.46 -15.07 -5.08
C ILE A 41 3.00 -15.43 -4.78
N ILE A 42 2.60 -15.37 -3.53
CA ILE A 42 1.24 -15.70 -3.10
C ILE A 42 0.39 -14.42 -3.15
N PRO A 43 -0.68 -14.36 -3.96
CA PRO A 43 -1.55 -13.19 -3.99
C PRO A 43 -2.33 -13.07 -2.67
N ALA A 44 -2.38 -11.86 -2.14
CA ALA A 44 -3.12 -11.51 -0.92
C ALA A 44 -4.15 -10.43 -1.26
N ASP A 45 -5.42 -10.82 -1.33
CA ASP A 45 -6.52 -9.88 -1.54
C ASP A 45 -6.88 -9.16 -0.23
N ARG A 46 -7.83 -8.22 -0.32
CA ARG A 46 -8.21 -7.39 0.82
C ARG A 46 -8.76 -8.21 1.98
N GLU A 47 -9.61 -9.18 1.65
CA GLU A 47 -10.23 -10.04 2.65
C GLU A 47 -9.17 -10.88 3.35
N PHE A 48 -8.20 -11.40 2.61
CA PHE A 48 -7.09 -12.15 3.14
C PHE A 48 -6.20 -11.32 4.07
N VAL A 49 -5.86 -10.09 3.70
CA VAL A 49 -5.01 -9.23 4.54
C VAL A 49 -5.76 -8.77 5.80
N GLU A 50 -7.02 -8.37 5.67
CA GLU A 50 -7.79 -7.82 6.79
C GLU A 50 -8.29 -8.92 7.75
N LEU A 51 -8.77 -10.06 7.23
CA LEU A 51 -9.37 -11.15 8.01
C LEU A 51 -8.41 -12.31 8.27
N ASN A 52 -7.53 -12.65 7.32
CA ASN A 52 -6.66 -13.84 7.39
C ASN A 52 -5.17 -13.48 7.57
N SER A 53 -4.86 -12.30 8.13
CA SER A 53 -3.47 -11.88 8.43
C SER A 53 -2.69 -12.89 9.27
N ASP A 54 -3.40 -13.71 10.04
CA ASP A 54 -2.82 -14.75 10.87
C ASP A 54 -2.08 -15.81 10.05
N GLU A 55 -2.49 -16.05 8.82
CA GLU A 55 -1.81 -16.95 7.89
C GLU A 55 -0.50 -16.33 7.37
N ILE A 56 -0.51 -15.03 7.09
CA ILE A 56 0.70 -14.27 6.72
C ILE A 56 1.72 -14.34 7.86
N LEU A 57 1.26 -14.15 9.10
CA LEU A 57 2.11 -14.14 10.30
C LEU A 57 2.43 -15.54 10.85
N LEU A 58 1.80 -16.60 10.36
CA LEU A 58 2.00 -17.97 10.84
C LEU A 58 3.48 -18.35 10.70
N ASN A 59 4.14 -18.86 11.75
CA ASN A 59 5.57 -19.23 11.73
C ASN A 59 6.56 -18.11 11.33
N ALA A 60 6.12 -16.85 11.24
CA ALA A 60 6.99 -15.72 10.89
C ALA A 60 8.00 -15.36 12.02
N ASP A 61 7.92 -16.05 13.15
CA ASP A 61 8.90 -16.02 14.23
C ASP A 61 10.13 -16.91 13.96
N ASN A 62 9.99 -17.93 13.10
CA ASN A 62 11.04 -18.89 12.78
C ASN A 62 11.47 -18.85 11.31
N GLU A 63 10.67 -18.24 10.44
CA GLU A 63 10.87 -18.21 8.99
C GLU A 63 10.75 -16.79 8.46
N ASP A 64 11.59 -16.43 7.49
CA ASP A 64 11.51 -15.13 6.83
C ASP A 64 10.27 -15.08 5.91
N VAL A 65 9.38 -14.12 6.16
CA VAL A 65 8.17 -13.87 5.36
C VAL A 65 8.22 -12.46 4.81
N ALA A 66 8.08 -12.31 3.50
CA ALA A 66 7.96 -11.01 2.84
C ALA A 66 6.50 -10.72 2.49
N PHE A 67 6.05 -9.51 2.78
CA PHE A 67 4.75 -8.98 2.36
C PHE A 67 4.99 -7.75 1.48
N LEU A 68 4.68 -7.88 0.19
CA LEU A 68 4.92 -6.88 -0.84
C LEU A 68 3.69 -6.00 -1.02
N VAL A 69 3.94 -4.69 -1.00
CA VAL A 69 2.93 -3.63 -1.13
C VAL A 69 3.31 -2.76 -2.31
N VAL A 70 2.32 -2.27 -3.06
CA VAL A 70 2.56 -1.30 -4.12
C VAL A 70 2.79 0.09 -3.53
N GLY A 71 3.92 0.71 -3.90
CA GLY A 71 4.32 1.99 -3.33
C GLY A 71 4.97 1.82 -1.95
N ASP A 72 4.68 2.74 -1.03
CA ASP A 72 5.23 2.68 0.33
C ASP A 72 4.28 1.96 1.30
N PRO A 73 4.78 0.99 2.11
CA PRO A 73 3.95 0.22 3.01
C PRO A 73 3.15 1.03 4.04
N LEU A 74 3.56 2.25 4.38
CA LEU A 74 2.88 3.12 5.35
C LEU A 74 2.39 4.44 4.75
N GLY A 75 2.47 4.61 3.44
CA GLY A 75 2.13 5.87 2.78
C GLY A 75 0.63 6.20 2.85
N ALA A 76 -0.23 5.23 2.53
CA ALA A 76 -1.69 5.45 2.46
C ALA A 76 -2.48 4.14 2.54
N THR A 77 -2.00 3.18 3.33
CA THR A 77 -2.54 1.81 3.40
C THR A 77 -2.94 1.43 4.82
N THR A 78 -3.71 0.36 4.95
CA THR A 78 -4.13 -0.22 6.25
C THR A 78 -3.06 -1.14 6.86
N HIS A 79 -1.89 -1.29 6.22
CA HIS A 79 -0.82 -2.23 6.62
C HIS A 79 -0.17 -1.94 7.97
N ALA A 80 -0.41 -0.77 8.54
CA ALA A 80 -0.05 -0.49 9.94
C ALA A 80 -0.69 -1.51 10.90
N ASP A 81 -1.89 -2.02 10.58
CA ASP A 81 -2.56 -3.04 11.39
C ASP A 81 -1.78 -4.36 11.43
N LEU A 82 -1.19 -4.79 10.29
CA LEU A 82 -0.35 -5.99 10.23
C LEU A 82 0.88 -5.86 11.14
N ILE A 83 1.46 -4.66 11.23
CA ILE A 83 2.57 -4.37 12.14
C ILE A 83 2.13 -4.44 13.61
N LEU A 84 0.93 -3.94 13.93
CA LEU A 84 0.38 -4.03 15.28
C LEU A 84 0.16 -5.49 15.69
N ARG A 85 -0.45 -6.30 14.83
CA ARG A 85 -0.64 -7.75 15.06
C ARG A 85 0.69 -8.48 15.24
N ALA A 86 1.71 -8.16 14.43
CA ALA A 86 3.05 -8.72 14.58
C ALA A 86 3.67 -8.38 15.96
N LYS A 87 3.52 -7.13 16.41
CA LYS A 87 3.99 -6.71 17.75
C LYS A 87 3.27 -7.44 18.87
N GLU A 88 1.95 -7.58 18.79
CA GLU A 88 1.14 -8.30 19.79
C GLU A 88 1.58 -9.76 19.90
N LYS A 89 1.91 -10.40 18.77
CA LYS A 89 2.45 -11.76 18.70
C LYS A 89 3.96 -11.85 18.97
N ARG A 90 4.64 -10.73 19.25
CA ARG A 90 6.09 -10.62 19.45
C ARG A 90 6.93 -11.17 18.28
N ILE A 91 6.38 -11.07 17.07
CA ILE A 91 7.07 -11.44 15.84
C ILE A 91 8.00 -10.28 15.45
N PRO A 92 9.31 -10.53 15.24
CA PRO A 92 10.20 -9.49 14.75
C PRO A 92 9.81 -9.11 13.32
N TYR A 93 9.79 -7.82 13.03
CA TYR A 93 9.46 -7.33 11.70
C TYR A 93 10.46 -6.27 11.25
N ARG A 94 10.63 -6.14 9.93
CA ARG A 94 11.45 -5.10 9.30
C ARG A 94 10.61 -4.38 8.25
N LEU A 95 10.62 -3.05 8.30
CA LEU A 95 9.97 -2.22 7.30
C LEU A 95 10.99 -1.78 6.24
N VAL A 96 10.64 -1.96 4.97
CA VAL A 96 11.43 -1.48 3.83
C VAL A 96 10.58 -0.48 3.06
N HIS A 97 10.96 0.79 3.15
CA HIS A 97 10.25 1.88 2.48
C HIS A 97 10.50 1.92 0.98
N ASN A 98 9.57 2.52 0.25
CA ASN A 98 9.67 2.72 -1.18
C ASN A 98 9.11 4.09 -1.61
N ALA A 99 9.14 4.39 -2.90
CA ALA A 99 8.48 5.57 -3.44
C ALA A 99 6.97 5.52 -3.15
N SER A 100 6.44 6.61 -2.59
CA SER A 100 5.01 6.82 -2.36
C SER A 100 4.48 7.89 -3.31
N ILE A 101 3.21 7.76 -3.72
CA ILE A 101 2.53 8.81 -4.50
C ILE A 101 2.51 10.15 -3.75
N ILE A 102 2.53 10.10 -2.42
CA ILE A 102 2.60 11.29 -1.54
C ILE A 102 3.86 12.09 -1.79
N ASN A 103 4.98 11.43 -2.07
CA ASN A 103 6.23 12.10 -2.38
C ASN A 103 6.38 12.34 -3.89
N ALA A 104 5.86 11.43 -4.71
CA ALA A 104 5.98 11.50 -6.17
C ALA A 104 5.20 12.67 -6.77
N CYS A 105 4.14 13.16 -6.13
CA CYS A 105 3.37 14.33 -6.61
C CYS A 105 4.20 15.62 -6.74
N GLY A 106 5.42 15.67 -6.17
CA GLY A 106 6.39 16.72 -6.43
C GLY A 106 6.78 16.83 -7.91
N CYS A 107 6.58 15.78 -8.72
CA CYS A 107 6.79 15.83 -10.18
C CYS A 107 5.88 16.84 -10.89
N CYS A 108 4.78 17.27 -10.27
CA CYS A 108 3.92 18.32 -10.78
C CYS A 108 4.54 19.73 -10.71
N GLY A 109 5.77 19.87 -10.19
CA GLY A 109 6.44 21.16 -9.99
C GLY A 109 5.93 21.94 -8.77
N LEU A 110 5.03 21.35 -7.99
CA LEU A 110 4.52 21.92 -6.75
C LEU A 110 5.47 21.58 -5.59
N GLN A 111 5.72 22.56 -4.73
CA GLN A 111 6.57 22.35 -3.57
C GLN A 111 5.84 21.48 -2.54
N LEU A 112 6.42 20.33 -2.19
CA LEU A 112 5.83 19.37 -1.24
C LEU A 112 5.49 20.00 0.13
N TYR A 113 6.28 20.98 0.58
CA TYR A 113 6.01 21.74 1.81
C TYR A 113 4.70 22.54 1.79
N ASN A 114 4.13 22.80 0.60
CA ASN A 114 2.88 23.53 0.44
C ASN A 114 1.67 22.60 0.32
N PHE A 115 1.82 21.29 0.54
CA PHE A 115 0.69 20.36 0.62
C PHE A 115 0.12 20.31 2.04
N GLY A 116 -1.21 20.34 2.14
CA GLY A 116 -1.96 20.20 3.38
C GLY A 116 -2.41 18.77 3.64
N GLU A 117 -3.54 18.61 4.32
CA GLU A 117 -4.11 17.29 4.61
C GLU A 117 -4.44 16.53 3.32
N VAL A 118 -3.92 15.31 3.16
CA VAL A 118 -4.25 14.40 2.05
C VAL A 118 -5.68 13.88 2.22
N VAL A 119 -6.43 13.77 1.13
CA VAL A 119 -7.83 13.31 1.16
C VAL A 119 -8.03 12.10 0.26
N SER A 120 -8.96 11.23 0.63
CA SER A 120 -9.44 10.13 -0.23
C SER A 120 -10.83 10.47 -0.75
N ILE A 121 -10.98 10.46 -2.07
CA ILE A 121 -12.26 10.67 -2.76
C ILE A 121 -12.80 9.30 -3.16
N PRO A 122 -13.84 8.81 -2.48
CA PRO A 122 -14.40 7.50 -2.81
C PRO A 122 -15.33 7.60 -4.02
N LEU A 123 -15.55 6.46 -4.69
CA LEU A 123 -16.60 6.36 -5.70
C LEU A 123 -17.97 6.44 -5.04
N TRP A 124 -18.80 7.33 -5.57
CA TRP A 124 -20.19 7.43 -5.14
C TRP A 124 -21.01 6.29 -5.73
N THR A 125 -21.93 5.78 -4.92
CA THR A 125 -23.01 4.91 -5.38
C THR A 125 -24.33 5.67 -5.35
N GLU A 126 -25.43 5.03 -5.76
CA GLU A 126 -26.76 5.64 -5.67
C GLU A 126 -27.14 5.98 -4.22
N THR A 127 -26.73 5.14 -3.27
CA THR A 127 -27.13 5.23 -1.85
C THR A 127 -26.03 5.75 -0.94
N TRP A 128 -24.79 5.87 -1.41
CA TRP A 128 -23.64 6.28 -0.59
C TRP A 128 -22.79 7.33 -1.30
N ARG A 129 -22.85 8.56 -0.76
CA ARG A 129 -22.20 9.75 -1.32
C ARG A 129 -21.54 10.59 -0.23
N PRO A 130 -20.49 10.09 0.43
CA PRO A 130 -19.80 10.86 1.45
C PRO A 130 -19.13 12.09 0.81
N THR A 131 -19.14 13.21 1.54
CA THR A 131 -18.57 14.49 1.11
C THR A 131 -17.55 15.04 2.10
N SER A 132 -17.15 14.25 3.10
CA SER A 132 -16.22 14.69 4.16
C SER A 132 -14.86 15.18 3.63
N PHE A 133 -14.44 14.70 2.45
CA PHE A 133 -13.24 15.18 1.77
C PHE A 133 -13.34 16.65 1.33
N VAL A 134 -14.55 17.17 1.08
CA VAL A 134 -14.79 18.56 0.64
C VAL A 134 -14.38 19.55 1.71
N ASP A 135 -14.71 19.27 2.98
CA ASP A 135 -14.36 20.15 4.09
C ASP A 135 -12.84 20.25 4.29
N LYS A 136 -12.13 19.14 4.08
CA LYS A 136 -10.67 19.07 4.15
C LYS A 136 -10.01 19.84 3.01
N ILE A 137 -10.51 19.68 1.78
CA ILE A 137 -10.05 20.46 0.61
C ILE A 137 -10.25 21.96 0.87
N ASN A 138 -11.43 22.35 1.35
CA ASN A 138 -11.74 23.74 1.67
C ASN A 138 -10.84 24.30 2.78
N SER A 139 -10.50 23.49 3.78
CA SER A 139 -9.58 23.85 4.85
C SER A 139 -8.17 24.13 4.32
N ASN A 140 -7.64 23.26 3.46
CA ASN A 140 -6.34 23.47 2.81
C ASN A 140 -6.35 24.73 1.93
N LEU A 141 -7.41 24.92 1.12
CA LEU A 141 -7.55 26.08 0.26
C LEU A 141 -7.54 27.40 1.04
N LYS A 142 -8.28 27.47 2.16
CA LYS A 142 -8.29 28.65 3.06
C LYS A 142 -6.91 28.97 3.63
N ARG A 143 -6.04 27.96 3.76
CA ARG A 143 -4.66 28.09 4.26
C ARG A 143 -3.63 28.33 3.15
N GLY A 144 -4.06 28.40 1.89
CA GLY A 144 -3.16 28.53 0.73
C GLY A 144 -2.35 27.26 0.42
N LEU A 145 -2.83 26.09 0.85
CA LEU A 145 -2.16 24.80 0.67
C LEU A 145 -2.76 24.01 -0.50
N HIS A 146 -1.91 23.24 -1.18
CA HIS A 146 -2.32 22.22 -2.14
C HIS A 146 -2.95 21.02 -1.43
N THR A 147 -3.84 20.32 -2.11
CA THR A 147 -4.44 19.08 -1.60
C THR A 147 -4.12 17.95 -2.56
N LEU A 148 -3.48 16.89 -2.06
CA LEU A 148 -3.36 15.64 -2.80
C LEU A 148 -4.65 14.84 -2.59
N CYS A 149 -5.36 14.58 -3.68
CA CYS A 149 -6.58 13.79 -3.68
C CYS A 149 -6.28 12.39 -4.20
N LEU A 150 -6.35 11.40 -3.30
CA LEU A 150 -6.28 9.99 -3.64
C LEU A 150 -7.67 9.56 -4.15
N LEU A 151 -7.71 8.92 -5.31
CA LEU A 151 -8.95 8.41 -5.90
C LEU A 151 -9.12 6.95 -5.48
N GLY A 152 -10.34 6.57 -5.10
CA GLY A 152 -10.69 5.16 -4.94
C GLY A 152 -10.55 4.40 -6.26
N GLU A 153 -10.26 3.09 -6.18
CA GLU A 153 -10.06 2.23 -7.34
C GLU A 153 -11.22 2.35 -8.35
N ILE A 154 -10.88 2.59 -9.61
CA ILE A 154 -11.82 2.55 -10.73
C ILE A 154 -11.84 1.11 -11.23
N LEU A 155 -12.92 0.38 -10.98
CA LEU A 155 -13.21 -0.86 -11.70
C LEU A 155 -13.81 -0.47 -13.06
N ILE A 156 -12.99 -0.45 -14.11
CA ILE A 156 -13.50 -0.42 -15.49
C ILE A 156 -13.79 -1.87 -15.85
N ILE A 157 -15.07 -2.24 -15.90
CA ILE A 157 -15.51 -3.49 -16.52
C ILE A 157 -15.79 -3.17 -17.99
N ASP A 158 -14.95 -3.67 -18.89
CA ASP A 158 -15.24 -3.71 -20.32
C ASP A 158 -16.11 -4.94 -20.67
#